data_AF-A0A935JBJ3-F1
#
_entry.id   AF-A0A935JBJ3-F1
#
_cell.length_a   1.000
_cell.length_b   1.000
_cell.length_c   1.000
_cell.angle_alpha   90.00
_cell.angle_beta   90.00
_cell.angle_gamma   90.00
#
_symmetry.space_group_name_H-M   'P 1'
#
loop_
_entity.id
_entity.type
_entity.pdbx_description
1 polymer ?
#
loop_
_entity_poly.entity_id
_entity_poly.type
_entity_poly.pdbx_seq_one_letter_code
_entity_poly.pdbx_strand_id
1 'polypeptide(L)'
;MNTTLAFVIGVFLRLIVPLTVTALVVFLLHRLDVRWQAEAEKERAALVKNNMPCWKEEGLSIDEIMVRAAKDEQPCWQTHRLANGYLREACLDCEVFLAAPAPAAKHINAHV
;
A
#
# COMPACT_ATOMS: atom_id res chain seq x y z
N MET A 1 -47.36 -27.81 -30.23
CA MET A 1 -46.42 -27.08 -29.35
C MET A 1 -46.05 -25.79 -30.07
N ASN A 2 -46.53 -24.62 -29.59
CA ASN A 2 -46.43 -23.36 -30.32
C ASN A 2 -44.96 -22.96 -30.52
N THR A 3 -44.49 -22.95 -31.76
CA THR A 3 -43.11 -22.63 -32.15
C THR A 3 -42.66 -21.27 -31.62
N THR A 4 -43.55 -20.29 -31.56
CA THR A 4 -43.31 -18.97 -30.95
C THR A 4 -42.92 -19.05 -29.47
N LEU A 5 -43.56 -19.94 -28.70
CA LEU A 5 -43.24 -20.16 -27.30
C LEU A 5 -41.80 -20.69 -27.13
N ALA A 6 -41.38 -21.62 -27.99
CA ALA A 6 -40.04 -22.21 -27.95
C ALA A 6 -38.94 -21.18 -28.26
N PHE A 7 -39.18 -20.27 -29.23
CA PHE A 7 -38.24 -19.19 -29.55
C PHE A 7 -38.10 -18.20 -28.39
N VAL A 8 -39.22 -17.77 -27.81
CA VAL A 8 -39.20 -16.82 -26.68
C VAL A 8 -38.45 -17.42 -25.49
N ILE A 9 -38.74 -18.68 -25.14
CA ILE A 9 -38.04 -19.38 -24.05
C ILE A 9 -36.54 -19.48 -24.35
N GLY A 10 -36.15 -19.89 -25.56
CA GLY A 10 -34.75 -20.02 -25.95
C GLY A 10 -33.96 -18.71 -25.88
N VAL A 11 -34.58 -17.59 -26.27
CA VAL A 11 -33.96 -16.25 -26.19
C VAL A 11 -33.85 -15.80 -24.73
N PHE A 12 -34.91 -15.96 -23.95
CA PHE A 12 -34.90 -15.61 -22.53
C PHE A 12 -33.84 -16.41 -21.76
N LEU A 13 -33.73 -17.71 -22.01
CA LEU A 13 -32.75 -18.56 -21.33
C LEU A 13 -31.32 -18.14 -21.65
N ARG A 14 -31.04 -17.74 -22.90
CA ARG A 14 -29.71 -17.26 -23.30
C ARG A 14 -29.36 -15.87 -22.80
N LEU A 15 -30.33 -15.05 -22.40
CA LEU A 15 -30.07 -13.70 -21.88
C LEU A 15 -30.07 -13.67 -20.36
N ILE A 16 -31.10 -14.28 -19.75
CA ILE A 16 -31.24 -14.29 -18.29
C ILE A 16 -30.17 -15.15 -17.63
N VAL A 17 -29.84 -16.33 -18.16
CA VAL A 17 -28.85 -17.21 -17.53
C VAL A 17 -27.45 -16.57 -17.45
N PRO A 18 -26.87 -15.98 -18.51
CA PRO A 18 -25.59 -15.30 -18.36
C PRO A 18 -25.65 -14.08 -17.43
N LEU A 19 -26.74 -13.32 -17.44
CA LEU A 19 -26.91 -12.17 -16.54
C LEU A 19 -27.01 -12.59 -15.09
N THR A 20 -27.76 -13.65 -14.78
CA THR A 20 -27.87 -14.14 -13.40
C THR A 20 -26.57 -14.76 -12.91
N VAL A 21 -25.87 -15.52 -13.76
CA VAL A 21 -24.56 -16.09 -13.41
C VAL A 21 -23.54 -14.98 -13.14
N THR A 22 -23.45 -13.98 -14.02
CA THR A 22 -22.52 -12.86 -13.83
C THR A 22 -22.86 -12.04 -12.58
N ALA A 23 -24.14 -11.73 -12.36
CA ALA A 23 -24.58 -11.04 -11.15
C ALA A 23 -24.24 -11.82 -9.87
N LEU A 24 -24.41 -13.15 -9.89
CA LEU A 24 -24.07 -14.02 -8.77
C LEU A 24 -22.56 -14.04 -8.50
N VAL A 25 -21.74 -14.14 -9.55
CA VAL A 25 -20.27 -14.07 -9.41
C VAL A 25 -19.83 -12.73 -8.82
N VAL A 26 -20.35 -11.62 -9.35
CA VAL A 26 -20.04 -10.27 -8.83
C VAL A 26 -20.43 -10.15 -7.36
N PHE A 27 -21.61 -10.64 -6.98
CA PHE A 27 -22.07 -10.61 -5.60
C PHE A 27 -21.15 -11.41 -4.66
N LEU A 28 -20.74 -12.62 -5.06
CA LEU A 28 -19.82 -13.44 -4.28
C LEU A 28 -18.45 -12.78 -4.13
N LEU A 29 -17.90 -12.24 -5.22
CA LEU A 29 -16.61 -11.54 -5.20
C LEU A 29 -16.68 -10.29 -4.31
N HIS A 30 -17.72 -9.47 -4.44
CA HIS A 30 -17.90 -8.29 -3.61
C HIS A 30 -17.99 -8.65 -2.12
N ARG A 31 -18.71 -9.74 -1.79
CA ARG A 31 -18.79 -10.21 -0.40
C ARG A 31 -17.42 -10.64 0.16
N LEU A 32 -16.57 -11.25 -0.66
CA LEU A 32 -15.21 -11.61 -0.27
C LEU A 32 -14.33 -10.36 -0.14
N ASP A 33 -14.43 -9.43 -1.08
CA ASP A 33 -13.65 -8.20 -1.10
C ASP A 33 -13.92 -7.35 0.15
N VAL A 34 -15.18 -7.18 0.53
CA VAL A 34 -15.56 -6.47 1.78
C VAL A 34 -14.92 -7.11 3.02
N ARG A 35 -14.84 -8.44 3.07
CA ARG A 35 -14.18 -9.13 4.19
C ARG A 35 -12.68 -8.86 4.21
N TRP A 36 -12.02 -8.83 3.05
CA TRP A 36 -10.59 -8.55 2.97
C TRP A 36 -10.27 -7.09 3.22
N GLN A 37 -11.10 -6.14 2.77
CA GLN A 37 -10.95 -4.74 3.09
C GLN A 37 -11.00 -4.50 4.61
N ALA A 38 -11.95 -5.13 5.30
CA ALA A 38 -12.04 -5.04 6.76
C ALA A 38 -10.80 -5.59 7.48
N GLU A 39 -10.12 -6.61 6.92
CA GLU A 39 -8.88 -7.14 7.48
C GLU A 39 -7.69 -6.23 7.16
N ALA A 40 -7.61 -5.72 5.93
CA ALA A 40 -6.59 -4.76 5.51
C ALA A 40 -6.68 -3.45 6.29
N GLU A 41 -7.87 -2.99 6.68
CA GLU A 41 -8.04 -1.84 7.57
C GLU A 41 -7.45 -2.09 8.96
N LYS A 42 -7.62 -3.30 9.52
CA LYS A 42 -7.00 -3.66 10.81
C LYS A 42 -5.49 -3.75 10.70
N GLU A 43 -4.97 -4.35 9.64
CA GLU A 43 -3.53 -4.41 9.39
C GLU A 43 -2.95 -3.00 9.20
N ARG A 44 -3.61 -2.14 8.42
CA ARG A 44 -3.23 -0.72 8.28
C ARG A 44 -3.29 0.02 9.61
N ALA A 45 -4.35 -0.16 10.41
CA ALA A 45 -4.47 0.44 11.73
C ALA A 45 -3.39 -0.06 12.70
N ALA A 46 -3.03 -1.34 12.65
CA ALA A 46 -1.93 -1.92 13.42
C ALA A 46 -0.56 -1.38 12.98
N LEU A 47 -0.32 -1.23 11.66
CA LEU A 47 0.88 -0.61 11.11
C LEU A 47 0.95 0.89 11.46
N VAL A 48 -0.18 1.61 11.48
CA VAL A 48 -0.26 3.01 11.94
C VAL A 48 0.04 3.14 13.43
N LYS A 49 -0.43 2.21 14.25
CA LYS A 49 -0.10 2.18 15.69
C LYS A 49 1.40 1.90 15.93
N ASN A 50 2.03 1.09 15.08
CA ASN A 50 3.47 0.83 15.08
C ASN A 50 4.30 1.87 14.29
N ASN A 51 3.70 2.97 13.80
CA ASN A 51 4.42 4.06 13.13
C ASN A 51 4.95 5.12 14.13
N MET A 52 5.07 4.80 15.42
CA MET A 52 6.00 5.56 16.26
C MET A 52 7.42 5.17 15.80
N PRO A 53 8.25 6.11 15.33
CA PRO A 53 9.60 5.76 14.91
C PRO A 53 10.34 5.18 16.13
N CYS A 54 11.00 4.02 16.01
CA CYS A 54 11.42 3.23 17.19
C CYS A 54 12.28 4.02 18.20
N TRP A 55 13.08 4.97 17.74
CA TRP A 55 13.91 5.87 18.54
C TRP A 55 13.11 6.89 19.38
N LYS A 56 11.86 7.21 19.00
CA LYS A 56 10.96 8.07 19.78
C LYS A 56 10.37 7.34 20.98
N GLU A 57 10.25 6.01 20.90
CA GLU A 57 9.90 5.18 22.06
C GLU A 57 11.11 4.94 22.96
N GLU A 58 12.32 4.85 22.39
CA GLU A 58 13.56 4.63 23.17
C GLU A 58 14.17 5.89 23.78
N GLY A 59 13.78 7.09 23.35
CA GLY A 59 14.31 8.36 23.90
C GLY A 59 15.80 8.57 23.61
N LEU A 60 16.29 8.04 22.50
CA LEU A 60 17.70 8.09 22.11
C LEU A 60 18.14 9.49 21.68
N SER A 61 19.38 9.83 21.98
CA SER A 61 20.03 11.05 21.51
C SER A 61 20.37 10.97 20.00
N ILE A 62 20.54 12.14 19.36
CA ILE A 62 20.87 12.23 17.92
C ILE A 62 22.16 11.47 17.58
N ASP A 63 23.15 11.50 18.45
CA ASP A 63 24.44 10.82 18.26
C ASP A 63 24.25 9.28 18.20
N GLU A 64 23.39 8.73 19.04
CA GLU A 64 23.11 7.29 19.08
C GLU A 64 22.32 6.82 17.84
N ILE A 65 21.40 7.66 17.35
CA ILE A 65 20.65 7.42 16.11
C ILE A 65 21.61 7.40 14.91
N MET A 66 22.57 8.31 14.85
CA MET A 66 23.58 8.38 13.79
C MET A 66 24.48 7.13 13.77
N VAL A 67 24.90 6.65 14.95
CA VAL A 67 25.72 5.43 15.07
C VAL A 67 24.96 4.18 14.60
N ARG A 68 23.65 4.09 14.88
CA ARG A 68 22.80 2.99 14.39
C ARG A 68 22.58 3.08 12.89
N ALA A 69 22.33 4.27 12.35
CA ALA A 69 22.22 4.50 10.91
C ALA A 69 23.50 4.10 10.14
N ALA A 70 24.67 4.26 10.76
CA ALA A 70 25.95 3.83 10.20
C ALA A 70 26.18 2.30 10.23
N LYS A 71 25.41 1.56 11.04
CA LYS A 71 25.48 0.09 11.17
C LYS A 71 24.51 -0.66 10.25
N ASP A 72 24.11 -0.06 9.14
CA ASP A 72 23.16 -0.63 8.16
C ASP A 72 21.69 -0.69 8.63
N GLU A 73 21.36 -0.07 9.78
CA GLU A 73 19.95 0.18 10.12
C GLU A 73 19.46 1.39 9.32
N GLN A 74 18.53 1.15 8.38
CA GLN A 74 17.94 2.21 7.57
C GLN A 74 17.36 3.32 8.49
N PRO A 75 17.72 4.60 8.27
CA PRO A 75 17.18 5.68 9.08
C PRO A 75 15.67 5.77 8.88
N CYS A 76 14.95 6.24 9.90
CA CYS A 76 13.47 6.22 9.91
C CYS A 76 12.82 6.86 8.70
N TRP A 77 13.41 7.92 8.15
CA TRP A 77 12.90 8.62 6.99
C TRP A 77 13.05 7.82 5.67
N GLN A 78 13.94 6.82 5.60
CA GLN A 78 14.00 5.84 4.50
C GLN A 78 12.95 4.73 4.72
N THR A 79 12.85 4.20 5.93
CA THR A 79 11.93 3.10 6.28
C THR A 79 10.46 3.51 6.19
N HIS A 80 10.12 4.73 6.61
CA HIS A 80 8.73 5.21 6.66
C HIS A 80 8.34 6.08 5.45
N ARG A 81 9.04 5.93 4.31
CA ARG A 81 8.64 6.59 3.06
C ARG A 81 7.21 6.24 2.67
N LEU A 82 6.55 7.18 2.01
CA LEU A 82 5.26 6.95 1.39
C LEU A 82 5.42 5.96 0.22
N ALA A 83 4.36 5.21 -0.09
CA ALA A 83 4.36 4.25 -1.19
C ALA A 83 4.67 4.88 -2.57
N ASN A 84 4.45 6.19 -2.71
CA ASN A 84 4.80 6.98 -3.88
C ASN A 84 6.28 7.41 -3.92
N GLY A 85 7.10 6.97 -2.96
CA GLY A 85 8.52 7.29 -2.86
C GLY A 85 8.83 8.64 -2.22
N TYR A 86 7.82 9.43 -1.84
CA TYR A 86 8.01 10.73 -1.18
C TYR A 86 8.25 10.57 0.33
N LEU A 87 8.89 11.58 0.91
CA LEU A 87 9.00 11.73 2.36
C LEU A 87 7.65 12.15 2.95
N ARG A 88 7.39 11.79 4.21
CA ARG A 88 6.27 12.38 4.97
C ARG A 88 6.61 13.82 5.34
N GLU A 89 5.61 14.69 5.42
CA GLU A 89 5.79 16.10 5.78
C GLU A 89 6.50 16.27 7.13
N ALA A 90 6.13 15.43 8.12
CA ALA A 90 6.77 15.42 9.44
C ALA A 90 8.29 15.11 9.42
N CYS A 91 8.80 14.52 8.33
CA CYS A 91 10.22 14.25 8.18
C CYS A 91 11.00 15.41 7.53
N LEU A 92 10.32 16.38 6.90
CA LEU A 92 10.99 17.49 6.21
C LEU A 92 11.69 18.44 7.18
N ASP A 93 11.08 18.68 8.34
CA ASP A 93 11.62 19.53 9.41
C ASP A 93 12.26 18.73 10.56
N CYS A 94 12.49 17.42 10.36
CA CYS A 94 13.03 16.55 11.39
C CYS A 94 14.56 16.70 11.48
N GLU A 95 15.09 16.99 12.67
CA GLU A 95 16.53 17.15 12.92
C GLU A 95 17.36 15.96 12.44
N VAL A 96 16.83 14.73 12.53
CA VAL A 96 17.50 13.50 12.04
C VAL A 96 17.63 13.49 10.52
N PHE A 97 16.60 13.94 9.80
CA PHE A 97 16.65 14.06 8.33
C PHE A 97 17.60 15.19 7.91
N LEU A 98 17.55 16.32 8.62
CA LEU A 98 18.42 17.47 8.37
C LEU A 98 19.89 17.18 8.68
N ALA A 99 20.17 16.33 9.67
CA ALA A 99 21.51 15.89 10.03
C ALA A 99 22.03 14.75 9.14
N ALA A 100 21.21 14.19 8.25
CA ALA A 100 21.63 13.10 7.38
C ALA A 100 22.69 13.58 6.37
N PRO A 101 23.72 12.77 6.09
CA PRO A 101 24.75 13.13 5.11
C PRO A 101 24.12 13.31 3.73
N ALA A 102 24.40 14.43 3.07
CA ALA A 102 23.94 14.69 1.72
C ALA A 102 24.42 13.56 0.79
N PRO A 103 23.55 13.02 -0.08
CA PRO A 103 23.94 11.95 -1.00
C PRO A 103 25.07 12.47 -1.89
N ALA A 104 26.22 11.78 -1.87
CA ALA A 104 27.33 12.10 -2.75
C ALA A 104 26.87 11.87 -4.20
N ALA A 105 26.67 12.96 -4.94
CA ALA A 105 26.42 12.88 -6.37
C ALA A 105 27.62 12.18 -7.01
N LYS A 106 27.43 10.94 -7.48
CA LYS A 106 28.43 10.27 -8.29
C LYS A 106 28.49 11.00 -9.63
N HIS A 107 29.40 11.95 -9.76
CA HIS A 107 29.72 12.56 -11.05
C HIS A 107 30.21 11.45 -11.97
N ILE A 108 29.33 10.98 -12.87
CA ILE A 108 29.72 10.09 -13.95
C ILE A 108 30.41 11.00 -14.96
N ASN A 109 31.75 11.04 -14.92
CA ASN A 109 32.54 11.65 -15.99
C ASN A 109 32.25 10.85 -17.27
N ALA A 110 31.34 11.37 -18.10
CA ALA A 110 31.17 10.91 -19.46
C ALA A 110 32.44 11.29 -20.23
N HIS A 111 33.35 10.33 -20.37
CA HIS A 111 34.47 10.43 -21.31
C HIS A 111 33.87 10.42 -22.73
N VAL A 112 33.99 11.56 -23.41
CA VAL A 112 33.87 11.73 -24.87
C VAL A 112 35.20 11.41 -25.51
#